data_AF-A0A1D1XFL8-F1
#
_entry.id   AF-A0A1D1XFL8-F1
#
_cell.length_a   1.000
_cell.length_b   1.000
_cell.length_c   1.000
_cell.angle_alpha   90.00
_cell.angle_beta   90.00
_cell.angle_gamma   90.00
#
_symmetry.space_group_name_H-M   'P 1'
#
loop_
_entity.id
_entity.type
_entity.pdbx_description
1 polymer ?
#
loop_
_entity_poly.entity_id
_entity_poly.type
_entity_poly.pdbx_seq_one_letter_code
_entity_poly.pdbx_strand_id
1 'polypeptide(L)'
;MSAFSGFKILPSHPIAAPSASSGDKPSSSSSHFRSSSSSSSRLARPFQQHHAFSSITSSPSLPVACPIQAVSSSSDVLSAKIDTNSSPSQLVISREEGLELYEDMVLGRAFEDMCAQMYYRGKMFGFVHLYNGQEAISTGFIKLLKREDTVVSTYRDHVHALSKGVPARAVMAELFGKTTGCCRGQGGSMHMFSSEHNLLGGFAFIGEGIPVATGAAFTSRYRREVLKDPGCDHVALAFFGDGTCNNGQFFECLNMAALWKLPIVFVVENNLWAIGMSHLRATSDPEIWKKGPAFGMPGVHVDGMDVLKVREVAKEAIARARRGEGPTLVECETYRFRGHSLADPDELRNP
;
A
#
# COMPACT_ATOMS: atom_id res chain seq x y z
N MET A 1 10.52 44.69 30.34
CA MET A 1 9.52 45.76 30.53
C MET A 1 9.02 46.15 29.16
N SER A 2 7.84 45.65 28.74
CA SER A 2 6.61 46.44 28.49
C SER A 2 6.88 47.65 27.56
N ALA A 3 6.30 47.75 26.37
CA ALA A 3 4.86 47.83 26.19
C ALA A 3 4.39 47.50 24.76
N PHE A 4 3.23 46.84 24.72
CA PHE A 4 2.33 46.67 23.58
C PHE A 4 1.56 47.97 23.30
N SER A 5 1.31 48.25 22.01
CA SER A 5 0.13 48.97 21.51
C SER A 5 -0.08 48.50 20.06
N GLY A 6 -1.25 48.17 19.53
CA GLY A 6 -2.63 48.39 19.94
C GLY A 6 -3.43 48.62 18.65
N PHE A 7 -3.70 47.57 17.86
CA PHE A 7 -4.54 47.67 16.67
C PHE A 7 -6.01 47.38 17.03
N LYS A 8 -6.85 48.40 16.84
CA LYS A 8 -8.31 48.37 17.03
C LYS A 8 -8.99 47.57 15.90
N ILE A 9 -9.79 46.59 16.29
CA ILE A 9 -10.77 45.91 15.44
C ILE A 9 -12.09 46.68 15.52
N LEU A 10 -12.65 47.06 14.37
CA LEU A 10 -13.98 47.65 14.25
C LEU A 10 -15.05 46.54 14.13
N PRO A 11 -16.21 46.65 14.81
CA PRO A 11 -17.29 45.68 14.67
C PRO A 11 -18.15 45.97 13.42
N SER A 12 -18.36 44.95 12.58
CA SER A 12 -19.31 44.98 11.47
C SER A 12 -20.74 44.73 11.97
N HIS A 13 -21.65 45.63 11.62
CA HIS A 13 -23.09 45.51 11.87
C HIS A 13 -23.74 44.34 11.11
N PRO A 14 -24.80 43.72 11.65
CA PRO A 14 -25.55 42.66 10.97
C PRO A 14 -26.50 43.22 9.90
N ILE A 15 -26.49 42.62 8.71
CA ILE A 15 -27.45 42.91 7.65
C ILE A 15 -28.72 42.08 7.90
N ALA A 16 -29.85 42.77 7.99
CA ALA A 16 -31.19 42.20 8.11
C ALA A 16 -31.66 41.57 6.79
N ALA A 17 -32.27 40.38 6.88
CA ALA A 17 -32.98 39.74 5.78
C ALA A 17 -34.47 40.15 5.80
N PRO A 18 -35.13 40.35 4.64
CA PRO A 18 -36.54 40.67 4.59
C PRO A 18 -37.42 39.42 4.69
N SER A 19 -38.53 39.58 5.39
CA SER A 19 -39.64 38.65 5.59
C SER A 19 -40.55 38.54 4.36
N ALA A 20 -41.01 37.32 4.06
CA ALA A 20 -42.27 37.08 3.34
C ALA A 20 -42.97 35.83 3.89
N SER A 21 -44.21 36.04 4.36
CA SER A 21 -45.34 35.13 4.62
C SER A 21 -45.79 34.41 3.33
N SER A 22 -46.62 33.37 3.23
CA SER A 22 -47.51 32.57 4.09
C SER A 22 -48.17 31.47 3.20
N GLY A 23 -48.58 30.33 3.79
CA GLY A 23 -49.57 29.37 3.25
C GLY A 23 -49.00 28.23 2.40
N ASP A 24 -49.30 26.94 2.54
CA ASP A 24 -50.30 26.22 3.34
C ASP A 24 -49.83 24.77 3.63
N LYS A 25 -50.28 24.23 4.78
CA LYS A 25 -50.24 22.80 5.16
C LYS A 25 -51.56 22.10 4.71
N PRO A 26 -51.64 20.75 4.77
CA PRO A 26 -52.11 20.04 5.99
C PRO A 26 -51.21 18.82 6.33
N SER A 27 -50.73 18.58 7.57
CA SER A 27 -51.36 17.90 8.74
C SER A 27 -52.13 16.62 8.38
N SER A 28 -52.04 15.47 9.05
CA SER A 28 -51.81 15.07 10.47
C SER A 28 -51.63 13.53 10.47
N SER A 29 -50.99 12.82 11.41
CA SER A 29 -51.29 12.63 12.85
C SER A 29 -50.14 11.81 13.48
N SER A 30 -49.44 12.22 14.55
CA SER A 30 -49.73 12.07 16.01
C SER A 30 -50.11 10.62 16.41
N SER A 31 -49.60 9.98 17.48
CA SER A 31 -49.17 10.49 18.79
C SER A 31 -48.48 9.42 19.68
N HIS A 32 -47.59 9.89 20.56
CA HIS A 32 -47.26 9.54 21.96
C HIS A 32 -47.83 8.25 22.62
N PHE A 33 -47.04 7.58 23.49
CA PHE A 33 -46.96 7.85 24.94
C PHE A 33 -45.95 6.93 25.68
N ARG A 34 -45.46 7.41 26.83
CA ARG A 34 -44.50 6.76 27.75
C ARG A 34 -45.20 6.04 28.92
N SER A 35 -44.40 5.16 29.56
CA SER A 35 -44.32 4.76 30.99
C SER A 35 -45.34 3.79 31.60
N SER A 36 -44.84 2.73 32.25
CA SER A 36 -44.99 2.49 33.70
C SER A 36 -44.26 1.23 34.19
N SER A 37 -43.82 1.26 35.44
CA SER A 37 -43.00 0.29 36.20
C SER A 37 -43.82 -0.64 37.13
N SER A 38 -43.14 -1.67 37.69
CA SER A 38 -43.45 -2.53 38.88
C SER A 38 -44.41 -3.73 38.64
N SER A 39 -44.31 -4.96 39.22
CA SER A 39 -43.50 -5.56 40.31
C SER A 39 -43.76 -7.09 40.45
N SER A 40 -42.74 -7.90 40.84
CA SER A 40 -42.68 -9.19 41.64
C SER A 40 -43.62 -10.39 41.35
N SER A 41 -43.34 -11.70 41.56
CA SER A 41 -42.32 -12.52 42.25
C SER A 41 -42.60 -14.04 42.02
N ARG A 42 -41.58 -14.93 42.12
CA ARG A 42 -41.52 -16.22 42.90
C ARG A 42 -40.55 -17.31 42.35
N LEU A 43 -39.55 -17.65 43.21
CA LEU A 43 -38.99 -18.98 43.63
C LEU A 43 -38.45 -19.97 42.56
N ALA A 44 -37.15 -20.29 42.44
CA ALA A 44 -36.16 -20.98 43.31
C ALA A 44 -36.21 -22.54 43.36
N ARG A 45 -35.27 -23.24 42.69
CA ARG A 45 -34.17 -24.09 43.25
C ARG A 45 -33.49 -25.01 42.20
N PRO A 46 -32.25 -25.51 42.47
CA PRO A 46 -31.29 -26.05 41.48
C PRO A 46 -31.05 -27.58 41.59
N PHE A 47 -30.41 -28.22 40.60
CA PHE A 47 -29.74 -29.52 40.78
C PHE A 47 -28.59 -29.78 39.77
N GLN A 48 -27.43 -30.19 40.30
CA GLN A 48 -26.23 -30.72 39.61
C GLN A 48 -26.43 -32.21 39.23
N GLN A 49 -25.67 -32.73 38.24
CA GLN A 49 -24.69 -33.83 38.46
C GLN A 49 -23.96 -34.33 37.19
N HIS A 50 -22.80 -34.95 37.48
CA HIS A 50 -21.72 -35.49 36.67
C HIS A 50 -21.97 -36.88 36.03
N HIS A 51 -20.95 -37.33 35.26
CA HIS A 51 -20.53 -38.70 34.88
C HIS A 51 -20.94 -39.16 33.47
N ALA A 52 -20.18 -39.99 32.74
CA ALA A 52 -18.78 -40.45 32.74
C ALA A 52 -18.61 -41.25 31.43
N PHE A 53 -17.38 -41.31 30.90
CA PHE A 53 -17.00 -42.13 29.75
C PHE A 53 -16.92 -43.62 30.10
N SER A 54 -17.41 -44.49 29.20
CA SER A 54 -16.94 -45.87 29.09
C SER A 54 -17.03 -46.38 27.64
N SER A 55 -15.95 -47.04 27.23
CA SER A 55 -15.71 -47.72 25.95
C SER A 55 -16.46 -49.05 25.86
N ILE A 56 -16.86 -49.47 24.65
CA ILE A 56 -16.82 -50.87 24.17
C ILE A 56 -16.83 -50.90 22.63
N THR A 57 -16.04 -51.84 22.13
CA THR A 57 -15.68 -52.25 20.77
C THR A 57 -16.81 -52.87 19.93
N SER A 58 -16.78 -52.71 18.61
CA SER A 58 -16.95 -53.80 17.62
C SER A 58 -16.84 -53.29 16.17
N SER A 59 -16.11 -54.04 15.34
CA SER A 59 -15.87 -53.82 13.91
C SER A 59 -17.06 -54.29 13.05
N PRO A 60 -17.17 -53.81 11.79
CA PRO A 60 -17.01 -54.77 10.69
C PRO A 60 -16.16 -54.24 9.51
N SER A 61 -15.56 -55.21 8.82
CA SER A 61 -14.60 -55.15 7.71
C SER A 61 -15.24 -55.05 6.32
N LEU A 62 -14.64 -54.28 5.40
CA LEU A 62 -14.79 -54.33 3.93
C LEU A 62 -13.55 -53.66 3.25
N PRO A 63 -13.24 -53.89 1.95
CA PRO A 63 -12.11 -54.74 1.54
C PRO A 63 -10.94 -54.04 0.84
N VAL A 64 -9.80 -54.75 0.86
CA VAL A 64 -8.68 -54.89 -0.10
C VAL A 64 -8.18 -53.67 -0.89
N ALA A 65 -6.91 -53.38 -0.65
CA ALA A 65 -6.06 -52.36 -1.23
C ALA A 65 -5.83 -52.46 -2.76
N CYS A 66 -5.83 -51.30 -3.41
CA CYS A 66 -4.97 -51.02 -4.58
C CYS A 66 -3.83 -50.10 -4.08
N PRO A 67 -2.55 -50.43 -4.30
CA PRO A 67 -1.48 -49.50 -3.99
C PRO A 67 -1.47 -48.41 -5.08
N ILE A 68 -2.00 -47.24 -4.75
CA ILE A 68 -1.66 -46.01 -5.48
C ILE A 68 -0.18 -45.77 -5.20
N GLN A 69 0.67 -46.05 -6.19
CA GLN A 69 2.04 -45.58 -6.20
C GLN A 69 2.00 -44.06 -6.08
N ALA A 70 2.35 -43.55 -4.90
CA ALA A 70 2.71 -42.16 -4.73
C ALA A 70 3.92 -41.91 -5.62
N VAL A 71 3.67 -41.33 -6.79
CA VAL A 71 4.73 -40.79 -7.63
C VAL A 71 5.25 -39.59 -6.86
N SER A 72 6.29 -39.79 -6.05
CA SER A 72 7.10 -38.68 -5.58
C SER A 72 7.81 -38.13 -6.82
N SER A 73 7.16 -37.20 -7.51
CA SER A 73 7.89 -36.23 -8.31
C SER A 73 8.69 -35.44 -7.29
N SER A 74 9.94 -35.86 -7.08
CA SER A 74 10.97 -35.07 -6.44
C SER A 74 10.93 -33.70 -7.10
N SER A 75 10.33 -32.75 -6.40
CA SER A 75 10.46 -31.34 -6.73
C SER A 75 11.92 -31.01 -6.46
N ASP A 76 12.78 -31.26 -7.43
CA ASP A 76 14.08 -30.62 -7.56
C ASP A 76 13.81 -29.15 -7.87
N VAL A 77 13.22 -28.47 -6.89
CA VAL A 77 13.24 -27.02 -6.81
C VAL A 77 14.71 -26.71 -6.60
N LEU A 78 15.30 -26.14 -7.65
CA LEU A 78 16.57 -25.43 -7.59
C LEU A 78 16.47 -24.40 -6.46
N SER A 79 16.76 -24.83 -5.23
CA SER A 79 17.38 -23.99 -4.22
C SER A 79 18.73 -23.63 -4.79
N ALA A 80 18.78 -22.59 -5.61
CA ALA A 80 20.02 -21.92 -5.94
C ALA A 80 20.60 -21.46 -4.60
N LYS A 81 21.52 -22.26 -4.06
CA LYS A 81 22.39 -21.85 -2.98
C LYS A 81 23.13 -20.63 -3.51
N ILE A 82 22.74 -19.45 -3.06
CA ILE A 82 23.55 -18.25 -3.21
C ILE A 82 24.86 -18.56 -2.50
N ASP A 83 25.94 -18.65 -3.26
CA ASP A 83 27.28 -18.87 -2.72
C ASP A 83 27.62 -17.73 -1.76
N THR A 84 27.62 -18.04 -0.46
CA THR A 84 27.99 -17.12 0.63
C THR A 84 29.49 -16.82 0.68
N ASN A 85 30.25 -17.23 -0.35
CA ASN A 85 31.69 -17.01 -0.49
C ASN A 85 32.07 -16.17 -1.72
N SER A 86 31.11 -15.49 -2.35
CA SER A 86 31.45 -14.40 -3.27
C SER A 86 31.93 -13.19 -2.46
N SER A 87 33.16 -12.73 -2.73
CA SER A 87 33.61 -11.40 -2.31
C SER A 87 32.51 -10.39 -2.59
N PRO A 88 32.24 -9.37 -1.74
CA PRO A 88 31.19 -8.40 -2.00
C PRO A 88 31.42 -7.87 -3.42
N SER A 89 30.51 -8.20 -4.33
CA SER A 89 30.45 -7.58 -5.64
C SER A 89 30.47 -6.10 -5.32
N GLN A 90 31.54 -5.40 -5.69
CA GLN A 90 31.50 -3.95 -5.56
C GLN A 90 30.29 -3.54 -6.39
N LEU A 91 29.26 -3.01 -5.73
CA LEU A 91 28.08 -2.43 -6.38
C LEU A 91 28.56 -1.14 -7.04
N VAL A 92 29.34 -1.30 -8.11
CA VAL A 92 29.96 -0.22 -8.86
C VAL A 92 28.87 0.37 -9.73
N ILE A 93 28.44 1.57 -9.38
CA ILE A 93 27.60 2.42 -10.22
C ILE A 93 28.46 3.50 -10.86
N SER A 94 28.03 4.04 -11.99
CA SER A 94 28.69 5.22 -12.56
C SER A 94 28.47 6.45 -11.67
N ARG A 95 29.29 7.48 -11.87
CA ARG A 95 29.11 8.77 -11.18
C ARG A 95 27.74 9.38 -11.52
N GLU A 96 27.32 9.25 -12.77
CA GLU A 96 26.06 9.78 -13.29
C GLU A 96 24.86 9.06 -12.67
N GLU A 97 24.91 7.73 -12.57
CA GLU A 97 23.91 6.96 -11.84
C GLU A 97 23.88 7.36 -10.36
N GLY A 98 25.04 7.53 -9.73
CA GLY A 98 25.12 7.95 -8.33
C GLY A 98 24.49 9.31 -8.07
N LEU A 99 24.74 10.28 -8.96
CA LEU A 99 24.11 11.60 -8.90
C LEU A 99 22.59 11.50 -9.08
N GLU A 100 22.11 10.74 -10.07
CA GLU A 100 20.68 10.58 -10.32
C GLU A 100 19.95 10.00 -9.09
N LEU A 101 20.50 8.94 -8.50
CA LEU A 101 19.90 8.31 -7.31
C LEU A 101 19.91 9.28 -6.11
N TYR A 102 21.01 10.00 -5.90
CA TYR A 102 21.12 10.95 -4.81
C TYR A 102 20.15 12.13 -4.97
N GLU A 103 20.10 12.73 -6.15
CA GLU A 103 19.21 13.87 -6.45
C GLU A 103 17.74 13.49 -6.29
N ASP A 104 17.33 12.30 -6.75
CA ASP A 104 15.96 11.81 -6.62
C ASP A 104 15.55 11.62 -5.15
N MET A 105 16.41 10.96 -4.35
CA MET A 105 16.16 10.77 -2.91
C MET A 105 16.13 12.09 -2.14
N VAL A 106 17.07 13.00 -2.43
CA VAL A 106 17.13 14.32 -1.77
C VAL A 106 15.94 15.18 -2.16
N LEU A 107 15.52 15.15 -3.42
CA LEU A 107 14.31 15.82 -3.87
C LEU A 107 13.09 15.28 -3.12
N GLY A 108 12.93 13.95 -3.03
CA GLY A 108 11.86 13.31 -2.28
C GLY A 108 11.83 13.76 -0.82
N ARG A 109 12.97 13.66 -0.11
CA ARG A 109 13.09 14.08 1.29
C ARG A 109 12.75 15.56 1.48
N ALA A 110 13.34 16.44 0.68
CA ALA A 110 13.12 17.89 0.80
C ALA A 110 11.68 18.28 0.45
N PHE A 111 11.06 17.60 -0.52
CA PHE A 111 9.67 17.79 -0.88
C PHE A 111 8.73 17.41 0.27
N GLU A 112 8.93 16.25 0.87
CA GLU A 112 8.14 15.75 2.00
C GLU A 112 8.26 16.65 3.23
N ASP A 113 9.48 17.09 3.58
CA ASP A 113 9.68 18.04 4.67
C ASP A 113 9.02 19.40 4.41
N MET A 114 8.99 19.84 3.14
CA MET A 114 8.23 21.04 2.76
C MET A 114 6.72 20.81 2.87
N CYS A 115 6.21 19.63 2.50
CA CYS A 115 4.81 19.28 2.67
C CYS A 115 4.40 19.33 4.15
N ALA A 116 5.23 18.79 5.04
CA ALA A 116 5.04 18.89 6.48
C ALA A 116 4.91 20.36 6.93
N GLN A 117 5.86 21.21 6.53
CA GLN A 117 5.83 22.63 6.89
C GLN A 117 4.57 23.35 6.38
N MET A 118 4.14 23.05 5.16
CA MET A 118 2.97 23.68 4.56
C MET A 118 1.65 23.20 5.17
N TYR A 119 1.57 21.93 5.55
CA TYR A 119 0.44 21.38 6.29
C TYR A 119 0.29 22.06 7.66
N TYR A 120 1.37 22.19 8.43
CA TYR A 120 1.33 22.88 9.73
C TYR A 120 1.00 24.39 9.61
N ARG A 121 1.23 24.99 8.43
CA ARG A 121 0.80 26.37 8.10
C ARG A 121 -0.65 26.46 7.60
N GLY A 122 -1.40 25.34 7.59
CA GLY A 122 -2.78 25.29 7.12
C GLY A 122 -2.92 25.54 5.61
N LYS A 123 -1.89 25.23 4.81
CA LYS A 123 -1.90 25.43 3.35
C LYS A 123 -2.29 24.19 2.55
N MET A 124 -2.22 23.01 3.17
CA MET A 124 -2.64 21.74 2.58
C MET A 124 -3.92 21.26 3.26
N PHE A 125 -4.82 20.67 2.49
CA PHE A 125 -6.12 20.21 2.97
C PHE A 125 -6.23 18.69 2.83
N GLY A 126 -6.98 18.06 3.75
CA GLY A 126 -7.16 16.61 3.78
C GLY A 126 -6.02 15.88 4.51
N PHE A 127 -6.02 14.55 4.41
CA PHE A 127 -5.02 13.72 5.07
C PHE A 127 -3.72 13.68 4.28
N VAL A 128 -2.63 14.11 4.90
CA VAL A 128 -1.29 14.10 4.30
C VAL A 128 -0.46 12.96 4.87
N HIS A 129 0.00 12.08 3.99
CA HIS A 129 0.79 10.89 4.33
C HIS A 129 2.17 10.99 3.69
N LEU A 130 3.18 11.28 4.51
CA LEU A 130 4.52 11.54 4.02
C LEU A 130 5.30 10.24 3.76
N TYR A 131 6.18 10.25 2.76
CA TYR A 131 7.00 9.10 2.38
C TYR A 131 8.39 9.06 3.07
N ASN A 132 8.66 9.95 4.04
CA ASN A 132 9.97 10.05 4.71
C ASN A 132 10.48 8.69 5.23
N GLY A 133 11.71 8.35 4.82
CA GLY A 133 12.42 7.13 5.22
C GLY A 133 12.36 6.02 4.18
N GLN A 134 11.52 6.14 3.15
CA GLN A 134 11.30 5.10 2.14
C GLN A 134 11.91 5.47 0.77
N GLU A 135 12.60 6.61 0.66
CA GLU A 135 13.02 7.21 -0.62
C GLU A 135 13.88 6.25 -1.46
N ALA A 136 14.79 5.52 -0.83
CA ALA A 136 15.65 4.54 -1.51
C ALA A 136 14.88 3.46 -2.28
N ILE A 137 13.68 3.09 -1.80
CA ILE A 137 12.81 2.11 -2.47
C ILE A 137 12.27 2.70 -3.77
N SER A 138 11.56 3.82 -3.68
CA SER A 138 11.01 4.52 -4.85
C SER A 138 12.08 4.79 -5.91
N THR A 139 13.22 5.37 -5.52
CA THR A 139 14.33 5.71 -6.40
C THR A 139 14.95 4.46 -7.02
N GLY A 140 15.24 3.42 -6.23
CA GLY A 140 15.90 2.21 -6.70
C GLY A 140 15.11 1.46 -7.78
N PHE A 141 13.78 1.46 -7.67
CA PHE A 141 12.89 0.83 -8.64
C PHE A 141 12.51 1.73 -9.81
N ILE A 142 11.98 2.93 -9.53
CA ILE A 142 11.34 3.76 -10.55
C ILE A 142 12.36 4.33 -11.55
N LYS A 143 13.59 4.63 -11.09
CA LYS A 143 14.66 5.14 -11.95
C LYS A 143 15.24 4.11 -12.92
N LEU A 144 14.81 2.85 -12.85
CA LEU A 144 15.13 1.81 -13.83
C LEU A 144 14.06 1.64 -14.91
N LEU A 145 12.89 2.26 -14.74
CA LEU A 145 11.76 2.07 -15.62
C LEU A 145 11.92 2.84 -16.94
N LYS A 146 11.35 2.27 -18.00
CA LYS A 146 11.06 3.00 -19.23
C LYS A 146 9.87 3.93 -19.02
N ARG A 147 9.66 4.86 -19.95
CA ARG A 147 8.52 5.77 -19.90
C ARG A 147 7.18 5.02 -19.93
N GLU A 148 7.12 3.94 -20.71
CA GLU A 148 5.94 3.11 -20.95
C GLU A 148 5.60 2.17 -19.79
N ASP A 149 6.59 1.88 -18.93
CA ASP A 149 6.35 1.08 -17.73
C ASP A 149 5.47 1.86 -16.75
N THR A 150 4.66 1.11 -16.02
CA THR A 150 3.58 1.65 -15.21
C THR A 150 3.91 1.57 -13.73
N VAL A 151 3.57 2.62 -12.98
CA VAL A 151 3.65 2.63 -11.51
C VAL A 151 2.26 2.76 -10.92
N VAL A 152 1.94 1.86 -9.99
CA VAL A 152 0.77 1.95 -9.13
C VAL A 152 1.26 2.08 -7.69
N SER A 153 0.76 3.11 -7.01
CA SER A 153 1.25 3.53 -5.70
C SER A 153 0.23 3.25 -4.60
N THR A 154 0.65 3.46 -3.35
CA THR A 154 -0.22 3.64 -2.18
C THR A 154 -0.70 5.09 -2.07
N TYR A 155 -1.35 5.44 -0.96
CA TYR A 155 -1.64 6.82 -0.55
C TYR A 155 -0.39 7.63 -0.14
N ARG A 156 0.81 7.04 -0.04
CA ARG A 156 2.08 7.77 0.09
C ARG A 156 2.76 7.89 -1.27
N ASP A 157 2.12 8.58 -2.19
CA ASP A 157 2.46 8.58 -3.62
C ASP A 157 3.29 9.77 -4.10
N HIS A 158 3.64 10.73 -3.23
CA HIS A 158 4.28 11.97 -3.68
C HIS A 158 5.64 11.69 -4.28
N VAL A 159 6.49 10.94 -3.56
CA VAL A 159 7.83 10.60 -4.04
C VAL A 159 7.76 9.65 -5.24
N HIS A 160 6.81 8.69 -5.28
CA HIS A 160 6.58 7.88 -6.48
C HIS A 160 6.26 8.73 -7.71
N ALA A 161 5.44 9.78 -7.57
CA ALA A 161 5.14 10.69 -8.65
C ALA A 161 6.38 11.48 -9.10
N LEU A 162 7.16 11.99 -8.14
CA LEU A 162 8.42 12.70 -8.43
C LEU A 162 9.42 11.80 -9.17
N SER A 163 9.68 10.59 -8.67
CA SER A 163 10.61 9.64 -9.28
C SER A 163 10.15 9.20 -10.67
N LYS A 164 8.84 9.14 -10.93
CA LYS A 164 8.28 8.85 -12.26
C LYS A 164 8.34 10.05 -13.22
N GLY A 165 8.78 11.21 -12.73
CA GLY A 165 9.03 12.42 -13.51
C GLY A 165 7.93 13.46 -13.47
N VAL A 166 6.87 13.27 -12.67
CA VAL A 166 5.83 14.29 -12.50
C VAL A 166 6.46 15.54 -11.89
N PRO A 167 6.34 16.74 -12.51
CA PRO A 167 7.04 17.92 -12.02
C PRO A 167 6.66 18.25 -10.57
N ALA A 168 7.66 18.52 -9.72
CA ALA A 168 7.44 18.86 -8.32
C ALA A 168 6.47 20.03 -8.11
N ARG A 169 6.48 21.01 -9.03
CA ARG A 169 5.50 22.12 -9.01
C ARG A 169 4.06 21.62 -9.18
N ALA A 170 3.82 20.64 -10.05
CA ALA A 170 2.50 20.07 -10.28
C ALA A 170 2.06 19.23 -9.07
N VAL A 171 2.95 18.42 -8.49
CA VAL A 171 2.66 17.65 -7.26
C VAL A 171 2.33 18.60 -6.11
N MET A 172 3.13 19.64 -5.87
CA MET A 172 2.85 20.63 -4.83
C MET A 172 1.57 21.43 -5.09
N ALA A 173 1.26 21.74 -6.35
CA ALA A 173 0.00 22.38 -6.72
C ALA A 173 -1.21 21.49 -6.43
N GLU A 174 -1.09 20.18 -6.65
CA GLU A 174 -2.12 19.19 -6.31
C GLU A 174 -2.38 19.17 -4.81
N LEU A 175 -1.33 19.14 -3.98
CA LEU A 175 -1.44 19.19 -2.52
C LEU A 175 -2.06 20.49 -1.98
N PHE A 176 -1.96 21.59 -2.74
CA PHE A 176 -2.64 22.85 -2.46
C PHE A 176 -4.05 22.96 -3.05
N GLY A 177 -4.57 21.90 -3.68
CA GLY A 177 -5.90 21.92 -4.30
C GLY A 177 -6.00 22.87 -5.49
N LYS A 178 -4.89 23.14 -6.20
CA LYS A 178 -4.87 24.06 -7.34
C LYS A 178 -5.19 23.33 -8.64
N THR A 179 -5.85 24.03 -9.56
CA THR A 179 -6.17 23.53 -10.91
C THR A 179 -4.95 23.18 -11.76
N THR A 180 -3.77 23.72 -11.41
CA THR A 180 -2.48 23.39 -12.03
C THR A 180 -1.82 22.13 -11.44
N GLY A 181 -2.48 21.44 -10.52
CA GLY A 181 -2.05 20.13 -10.02
C GLY A 181 -2.16 19.03 -11.09
N CYS A 182 -1.45 17.92 -10.90
CA CYS A 182 -1.45 16.79 -11.84
C CYS A 182 -2.86 16.17 -12.03
N CYS A 183 -3.73 16.28 -11.03
CA CYS A 183 -5.14 15.87 -11.05
C CYS A 183 -6.09 17.07 -10.94
N ARG A 184 -5.61 18.28 -11.28
CA ARG A 184 -6.37 19.54 -11.18
C ARG A 184 -6.85 19.88 -9.76
N GLY A 185 -6.11 19.43 -8.74
CA GLY A 185 -6.40 19.70 -7.33
C GLY A 185 -7.51 18.84 -6.75
N GLN A 186 -7.97 17.81 -7.46
CA GLN A 186 -9.05 16.90 -7.03
C GLN A 186 -8.54 15.65 -6.33
N GLY A 187 -7.31 15.22 -6.63
CA GLY A 187 -6.71 14.03 -6.05
C GLY A 187 -6.13 14.29 -4.66
N GLY A 188 -5.63 15.51 -4.43
CA GLY A 188 -5.02 15.87 -3.15
C GLY A 188 -3.83 14.97 -2.80
N SER A 189 -3.64 14.68 -1.52
CA SER A 189 -2.43 14.00 -1.03
C SER A 189 -2.39 12.48 -1.18
N MET A 190 -3.48 11.83 -1.59
CA MET A 190 -3.55 10.36 -1.62
C MET A 190 -3.90 9.78 -3.00
N HIS A 191 -4.12 10.65 -3.99
CA HIS A 191 -4.60 10.27 -5.31
C HIS A 191 -3.85 11.03 -6.42
N MET A 192 -2.53 11.08 -6.33
CA MET A 192 -1.69 11.56 -7.44
C MET A 192 -1.93 10.65 -8.64
N PHE A 193 -2.06 11.21 -9.84
CA PHE A 193 -2.22 10.45 -11.08
C PHE A 193 -1.56 11.23 -12.21
N SER A 194 -0.94 10.52 -13.16
CA SER A 194 -0.45 11.15 -14.38
C SER A 194 -0.38 10.14 -15.52
N SER A 195 -1.30 10.29 -16.47
CA SER A 195 -1.31 9.50 -17.69
C SER A 195 -0.06 9.70 -18.53
N GLU A 196 0.46 10.93 -18.59
CA GLU A 196 1.68 11.27 -19.34
C GLU A 196 2.91 10.49 -18.85
N HIS A 197 2.98 10.22 -17.55
CA HIS A 197 4.12 9.58 -16.90
C HIS A 197 3.88 8.08 -16.63
N ASN A 198 2.71 7.54 -17.01
CA ASN A 198 2.25 6.19 -16.65
C ASN A 198 2.26 5.93 -15.13
N LEU A 199 1.85 6.93 -14.36
CA LEU A 199 1.52 6.79 -12.95
C LEU A 199 0.00 6.60 -12.85
N LEU A 200 -0.46 5.37 -12.62
CA LEU A 200 -1.89 5.07 -12.45
C LEU A 200 -2.44 5.46 -11.08
N GLY A 201 -1.54 5.85 -10.20
CA GLY A 201 -1.84 6.75 -9.11
C GLY A 201 -1.81 6.14 -7.72
N GLY A 202 -2.17 6.97 -6.75
CA GLY A 202 -2.35 6.57 -5.36
C GLY A 202 -3.79 6.23 -5.00
N PHE A 203 -3.90 5.31 -4.06
CA PHE A 203 -5.17 4.77 -3.59
C PHE A 203 -5.26 4.91 -2.08
N ALA A 204 -6.34 5.54 -1.61
CA ALA A 204 -6.59 5.75 -0.19
C ALA A 204 -7.02 4.46 0.52
N PHE A 205 -7.76 3.58 -0.17
CA PHE A 205 -8.15 2.30 0.42
C PHE A 205 -7.06 1.25 0.22
N ILE A 206 -6.84 0.50 1.29
CA ILE A 206 -5.76 -0.46 1.39
C ILE A 206 -6.01 -1.63 0.43
N GLY A 207 -5.08 -1.86 -0.50
CA GLY A 207 -5.11 -2.99 -1.43
C GLY A 207 -5.73 -2.70 -2.79
N GLU A 208 -6.39 -1.55 -3.00
CA GLU A 208 -7.04 -1.20 -4.28
C GLU A 208 -6.07 -1.13 -5.46
N GLY A 209 -4.85 -0.66 -5.24
CA GLY A 209 -3.84 -0.55 -6.30
C GLY A 209 -3.35 -1.89 -6.85
N ILE A 210 -3.40 -2.97 -6.06
CA ILE A 210 -2.85 -4.28 -6.46
C ILE A 210 -3.57 -4.86 -7.70
N PRO A 211 -4.91 -4.96 -7.75
CA PRO A 211 -5.61 -5.41 -8.95
C PRO A 211 -5.46 -4.44 -10.13
N VAL A 212 -5.33 -3.12 -9.88
CA VAL A 212 -5.09 -2.13 -10.96
C VAL A 212 -3.73 -2.39 -11.63
N ALA A 213 -2.67 -2.60 -10.83
CA ALA A 213 -1.35 -2.95 -11.34
C ALA A 213 -1.35 -4.29 -12.09
N THR A 214 -2.08 -5.26 -11.55
CA THR A 214 -2.26 -6.59 -12.19
C THR A 214 -2.94 -6.44 -13.55
N GLY A 215 -3.97 -5.59 -13.66
CA GLY A 215 -4.63 -5.26 -14.94
C GLY A 215 -3.71 -4.53 -15.93
N ALA A 216 -2.86 -3.61 -15.46
CA ALA A 216 -1.85 -2.96 -16.29
C ALA A 216 -0.84 -3.98 -16.86
N ALA A 217 -0.35 -4.90 -16.02
CA ALA A 217 0.55 -5.97 -16.46
C ALA A 217 -0.14 -6.94 -17.44
N PHE A 218 -1.42 -7.27 -17.20
CA PHE A 218 -2.22 -8.06 -18.13
C PHE A 218 -2.36 -7.36 -19.48
N THR A 219 -2.53 -6.04 -19.50
CA THR A 219 -2.59 -5.25 -20.73
C THR A 219 -1.30 -5.39 -21.53
N SER A 220 -0.13 -5.25 -20.90
CA SER A 220 1.17 -5.45 -21.57
C SER A 220 1.28 -6.85 -22.18
N ARG A 221 0.91 -7.88 -21.42
CA ARG A 221 0.91 -9.26 -21.92
C ARG A 221 -0.05 -9.45 -23.09
N TYR A 222 -1.28 -8.95 -22.98
CA TYR A 222 -2.31 -9.06 -24.02
C TYR A 222 -1.87 -8.36 -25.31
N ARG A 223 -1.29 -7.16 -25.21
CA ARG A 223 -0.74 -6.45 -26.37
C ARG A 223 0.35 -7.26 -27.08
N ARG A 224 1.27 -7.85 -26.31
CA ARG A 224 2.35 -8.68 -26.85
C ARG A 224 1.81 -9.98 -27.49
N GLU A 225 1.00 -10.74 -26.76
CA GLU A 225 0.62 -12.11 -27.14
C GLU A 225 -0.59 -12.17 -28.07
N VAL A 226 -1.58 -11.31 -27.88
CA VAL A 226 -2.86 -11.35 -28.62
C VAL A 226 -2.86 -10.32 -29.73
N LEU A 227 -2.52 -9.05 -29.43
CA LEU A 227 -2.49 -7.99 -30.44
C LEU A 227 -1.21 -7.99 -31.29
N LYS A 228 -0.23 -8.85 -30.95
CA LYS A 228 1.04 -9.01 -31.67
C LYS A 228 1.82 -7.70 -31.82
N ASP A 229 1.74 -6.83 -30.82
CA ASP A 229 2.54 -5.61 -30.75
C ASP A 229 4.01 -5.98 -30.43
N PRO A 230 4.92 -5.92 -31.42
CA PRO A 230 6.28 -6.45 -31.27
C PRO A 230 7.15 -5.60 -30.34
N GLY A 231 6.74 -4.37 -30.03
CA GLY A 231 7.46 -3.46 -29.13
C GLY A 231 6.96 -3.48 -27.69
N CYS A 232 5.88 -4.21 -27.38
CA CYS A 232 5.27 -4.15 -26.05
C CYS A 232 6.02 -5.02 -25.05
N ASP A 233 6.97 -4.41 -24.36
CA ASP A 233 7.71 -5.03 -23.26
C ASP A 233 7.48 -4.37 -21.90
N HIS A 234 6.36 -3.66 -21.73
CA HIS A 234 6.13 -2.84 -20.54
C HIS A 234 5.94 -3.69 -19.29
N VAL A 235 6.47 -3.19 -18.18
CA VAL A 235 6.38 -3.78 -16.84
C VAL A 235 5.51 -2.89 -15.95
N ALA A 236 4.76 -3.50 -15.03
CA ALA A 236 4.06 -2.79 -13.98
C ALA A 236 4.78 -2.96 -12.63
N LEU A 237 4.92 -1.87 -11.87
CA LEU A 237 5.28 -1.91 -10.46
C LEU A 237 4.03 -1.68 -9.61
N ALA A 238 3.83 -2.53 -8.61
CA ALA A 238 2.78 -2.40 -7.62
C ALA A 238 3.40 -2.15 -6.25
N PHE A 239 3.36 -0.91 -5.76
CA PHE A 239 3.86 -0.56 -4.43
C PHE A 239 2.75 -0.68 -3.38
N PHE A 240 3.04 -1.32 -2.26
CA PHE A 240 2.11 -1.41 -1.12
C PHE A 240 2.84 -1.66 0.20
N GLY A 241 2.27 -1.19 1.31
CA GLY A 241 2.84 -1.39 2.64
C GLY A 241 2.58 -2.78 3.22
N ASP A 242 3.35 -3.16 4.23
CA ASP A 242 3.27 -4.43 4.96
C ASP A 242 1.86 -4.78 5.47
N GLY A 243 1.14 -3.79 6.00
CA GLY A 243 -0.24 -3.99 6.47
C GLY A 243 -1.20 -4.45 5.37
N THR A 244 -0.93 -4.07 4.12
CA THR A 244 -1.75 -4.43 2.94
C THR A 244 -1.67 -5.93 2.63
N CYS A 245 -0.57 -6.58 2.98
CA CYS A 245 -0.31 -7.99 2.67
C CYS A 245 -1.21 -8.97 3.42
N ASN A 246 -2.04 -8.48 4.34
CA ASN A 246 -3.06 -9.25 5.03
C ASN A 246 -4.44 -9.21 4.34
N ASN A 247 -4.60 -8.42 3.27
CA ASN A 247 -5.83 -8.34 2.49
C ASN A 247 -5.92 -9.53 1.51
N GLY A 248 -7.12 -10.09 1.31
CA GLY A 248 -7.36 -11.18 0.34
C GLY A 248 -6.95 -10.82 -1.09
N GLN A 249 -7.13 -9.56 -1.49
CA GLN A 249 -6.76 -9.06 -2.82
C GLN A 249 -5.28 -9.26 -3.15
N PHE A 250 -4.40 -9.22 -2.13
CA PHE A 250 -2.98 -9.49 -2.30
C PHE A 250 -2.76 -10.92 -2.81
N PHE A 251 -3.32 -11.92 -2.12
CA PHE A 251 -3.16 -13.33 -2.50
C PHE A 251 -3.82 -13.67 -3.84
N GLU A 252 -5.00 -13.10 -4.11
CA GLU A 252 -5.69 -13.27 -5.39
C GLU A 252 -4.84 -12.77 -6.55
N CYS A 253 -4.25 -11.57 -6.41
CA CYS A 253 -3.41 -10.99 -7.45
C CYS A 253 -2.07 -11.71 -7.62
N LEU A 254 -1.44 -12.19 -6.53
CA LEU A 254 -0.24 -13.02 -6.64
C LEU A 254 -0.52 -14.29 -7.46
N ASN A 255 -1.63 -14.97 -7.15
CA ASN A 255 -2.05 -16.18 -7.86
C ASN A 255 -2.30 -15.91 -9.35
N MET A 256 -3.07 -14.87 -9.67
CA MET A 256 -3.37 -14.50 -11.06
C MET A 256 -2.11 -14.10 -11.82
N ALA A 257 -1.24 -13.28 -11.21
CA ALA A 257 0.00 -12.86 -11.84
C ALA A 257 0.95 -14.04 -12.13
N ALA A 258 1.05 -14.99 -11.20
CA ALA A 258 1.88 -16.19 -11.38
C ALA A 258 1.28 -17.12 -12.46
N LEU A 259 -0.01 -17.43 -12.38
CA LEU A 259 -0.74 -18.25 -13.35
C LEU A 259 -0.57 -17.72 -14.79
N TRP A 260 -0.61 -16.40 -14.93
CA TRP A 260 -0.53 -15.73 -16.23
C TRP A 260 0.85 -15.21 -16.57
N LYS A 261 1.89 -15.51 -15.78
CA LYS A 261 3.26 -15.02 -15.98
C LYS A 261 3.29 -13.52 -16.31
N LEU A 262 2.54 -12.72 -15.57
CA LEU A 262 2.39 -11.29 -15.87
C LEU A 262 3.73 -10.54 -15.66
N PRO A 263 4.01 -9.50 -16.48
CA PRO A 263 5.18 -8.64 -16.33
C PRO A 263 4.95 -7.62 -15.20
N ILE A 264 4.91 -8.09 -13.95
CA ILE A 264 4.66 -7.28 -12.75
C ILE A 264 5.69 -7.55 -11.65
N VAL A 265 6.11 -6.50 -10.97
CA VAL A 265 6.86 -6.61 -9.71
C VAL A 265 6.00 -6.07 -8.58
N PHE A 266 5.78 -6.91 -7.58
CA PHE A 266 5.09 -6.55 -6.35
C PHE A 266 6.13 -6.05 -5.35
N VAL A 267 6.11 -4.76 -5.04
CA VAL A 267 7.08 -4.09 -4.17
C VAL A 267 6.41 -3.79 -2.84
N VAL A 268 6.82 -4.53 -1.81
CA VAL A 268 6.33 -4.35 -0.44
C VAL A 268 7.23 -3.37 0.29
N GLU A 269 6.66 -2.26 0.72
CA GLU A 269 7.32 -1.23 1.51
C GLU A 269 7.09 -1.54 2.99
N ASN A 270 7.87 -2.49 3.52
CA ASN A 270 7.75 -2.90 4.91
C ASN A 270 8.41 -1.87 5.83
N ASN A 271 7.65 -0.84 6.18
CA ASN A 271 8.08 0.21 7.09
C ASN A 271 7.82 -0.11 8.58
N LEU A 272 7.54 -1.38 8.88
CA LEU A 272 7.28 -2.00 10.17
C LEU A 272 5.94 -1.64 10.85
N TRP A 273 5.11 -0.78 10.23
CA TRP A 273 3.92 -0.22 10.89
C TRP A 273 2.73 0.06 9.97
N ALA A 274 1.60 -0.59 10.27
CA ALA A 274 0.28 -0.23 9.73
C ALA A 274 -0.50 0.64 10.73
N ILE A 275 -0.44 1.97 10.54
CA ILE A 275 -0.91 2.97 11.52
C ILE A 275 -0.16 2.80 12.85
N GLY A 276 -0.77 2.10 13.82
CA GLY A 276 -0.19 1.73 15.12
C GLY A 276 -0.01 0.22 15.32
N MET A 277 -0.35 -0.59 14.31
CA MET A 277 -0.16 -2.03 14.34
C MET A 277 1.26 -2.36 13.90
N SER A 278 2.07 -2.89 14.82
CA SER A 278 3.42 -3.39 14.51
C SER A 278 3.36 -4.61 13.58
N HIS A 279 4.22 -4.58 12.56
CA HIS A 279 4.41 -5.64 11.57
C HIS A 279 4.62 -7.03 12.20
N LEU A 280 5.48 -7.12 13.22
CA LEU A 280 5.81 -8.38 13.92
C LEU A 280 4.62 -9.03 14.64
N ARG A 281 3.51 -8.31 14.79
CA ARG A 281 2.28 -8.79 15.43
C ARG A 281 1.08 -8.80 14.47
N ALA A 282 1.29 -8.49 13.19
CA ALA A 282 0.20 -8.28 12.23
C ALA A 282 -0.20 -9.57 11.50
N THR A 283 0.67 -10.59 11.49
CA THR A 283 0.46 -11.84 10.77
C THR A 283 1.20 -12.99 11.44
N SER A 284 0.81 -14.24 11.12
CA SER A 284 1.42 -15.44 11.71
C SER A 284 2.83 -15.72 11.21
N ASP A 285 3.15 -15.28 9.99
CA ASP A 285 4.49 -15.35 9.40
C ASP A 285 4.86 -13.95 8.88
N PRO A 286 5.66 -13.18 9.65
CA PRO A 286 5.99 -11.79 9.36
C PRO A 286 6.80 -11.60 8.09
N GLU A 287 7.61 -12.56 7.68
CA GLU A 287 8.46 -12.42 6.49
C GLU A 287 7.61 -12.50 5.22
N ILE A 288 7.21 -11.33 4.68
CA ILE A 288 6.25 -11.23 3.58
C ILE A 288 6.82 -11.81 2.29
N TRP A 289 8.12 -11.66 2.05
CA TRP A 289 8.80 -12.22 0.88
C TRP A 289 8.59 -13.75 0.76
N LYS A 290 8.45 -14.47 1.88
CA LYS A 290 8.20 -15.93 1.90
C LYS A 290 6.81 -16.32 1.37
N LYS A 291 5.89 -15.37 1.22
CA LYS A 291 4.55 -15.62 0.66
C LYS A 291 4.59 -15.82 -0.86
N GLY A 292 5.62 -15.33 -1.55
CA GLY A 292 5.79 -15.51 -3.00
C GLY A 292 5.92 -16.98 -3.43
N PRO A 293 6.87 -17.76 -2.84
CA PRO A 293 7.10 -19.16 -3.21
C PRO A 293 5.87 -20.08 -3.19
N ALA A 294 4.88 -19.80 -2.34
CA ALA A 294 3.61 -20.55 -2.31
C ALA A 294 2.82 -20.48 -3.63
N PHE A 295 3.07 -19.46 -4.47
CA PHE A 295 2.47 -19.28 -5.79
C PHE A 295 3.44 -19.64 -6.94
N GLY A 296 4.62 -20.21 -6.64
CA GLY A 296 5.68 -20.42 -7.64
C GLY A 296 6.34 -19.12 -8.11
N MET A 297 6.25 -18.05 -7.32
CA MET A 297 6.83 -16.74 -7.59
C MET A 297 8.08 -16.53 -6.73
N PRO A 298 9.19 -15.99 -7.27
CA PRO A 298 10.33 -15.61 -6.45
C PRO A 298 9.94 -14.56 -5.41
N GLY A 299 10.38 -14.79 -4.18
CA GLY A 299 10.31 -13.84 -3.06
C GLY A 299 11.71 -13.36 -2.70
N VAL A 300 11.92 -12.05 -2.60
CA VAL A 300 13.22 -11.46 -2.28
C VAL A 300 13.06 -10.49 -1.11
N HIS A 301 13.92 -10.58 -0.10
CA HIS A 301 14.05 -9.59 0.97
C HIS A 301 15.25 -8.70 0.69
N VAL A 302 15.11 -7.40 0.93
CA VAL A 302 16.19 -6.43 0.74
C VAL A 302 16.12 -5.34 1.80
N ASP A 303 17.28 -4.88 2.23
CA ASP A 303 17.42 -3.65 3.01
C ASP A 303 16.96 -2.46 2.16
N GLY A 304 15.74 -2.00 2.41
CA GLY A 304 15.08 -0.90 1.72
C GLY A 304 15.69 0.47 2.01
N MET A 305 16.63 0.56 2.95
CA MET A 305 17.39 1.78 3.24
C MET A 305 18.69 1.88 2.42
N ASP A 306 19.08 0.81 1.73
CA ASP A 306 20.27 0.75 0.87
C ASP A 306 19.86 0.80 -0.61
N VAL A 307 19.91 1.99 -1.20
CA VAL A 307 19.49 2.22 -2.59
C VAL A 307 20.25 1.35 -3.60
N LEU A 308 21.49 0.95 -3.31
CA LEU A 308 22.28 0.14 -4.25
C LEU A 308 21.78 -1.30 -4.26
N LYS A 309 21.48 -1.86 -3.08
CA LYS A 309 20.88 -3.20 -2.97
C LYS A 309 19.47 -3.22 -3.54
N VAL A 310 18.65 -2.22 -3.23
CA VAL A 310 17.30 -2.08 -3.82
C VAL A 310 17.40 -2.06 -5.34
N ARG A 311 18.30 -1.24 -5.90
CA ARG A 311 18.48 -1.11 -7.34
C ARG A 311 18.97 -2.42 -7.99
N GLU A 312 19.84 -3.17 -7.33
CA GLU A 312 20.28 -4.49 -7.82
C GLU A 312 19.10 -5.47 -7.92
N VAL A 313 18.30 -5.59 -6.87
CA VAL A 313 17.10 -6.44 -6.85
C VAL A 313 16.09 -5.98 -7.90
N ALA A 314 15.85 -4.67 -7.99
CA ALA A 314 14.95 -4.08 -8.97
C ALA A 314 15.40 -4.35 -10.41
N LYS A 315 16.71 -4.26 -10.71
CA LYS A 315 17.26 -4.58 -12.04
C LYS A 315 16.87 -5.98 -12.48
N GLU A 316 17.08 -6.99 -11.64
CA GLU A 316 16.72 -8.37 -12.00
C GLU A 316 15.21 -8.59 -12.03
N ALA A 317 14.45 -8.11 -11.03
CA ALA A 317 13.00 -8.28 -10.98
C ALA A 317 12.30 -7.66 -12.20
N ILE A 318 12.70 -6.46 -12.61
CA ILE A 318 12.18 -5.77 -13.79
C ILE A 318 12.60 -6.51 -15.06
N ALA A 319 13.87 -6.95 -15.16
CA ALA A 319 14.35 -7.69 -16.32
C ALA A 319 13.61 -9.03 -16.48
N ARG A 320 13.42 -9.78 -15.39
CA ARG A 320 12.64 -11.03 -15.34
C ARG A 320 11.20 -10.82 -15.83
N ALA A 321 10.51 -9.81 -15.29
CA ALA A 321 9.16 -9.45 -15.71
C ALA A 321 9.12 -9.13 -17.21
N ARG A 322 10.08 -8.34 -17.69
CA ARG A 322 10.20 -7.93 -19.10
C ARG A 322 10.41 -9.12 -20.04
N ARG A 323 11.27 -10.07 -19.65
CA ARG A 323 11.55 -11.35 -20.36
C ARG A 323 10.34 -12.31 -20.38
N GLY A 324 9.27 -12.02 -19.64
CA GLY A 324 8.06 -12.85 -19.61
C GLY A 324 8.21 -14.10 -18.72
N GLU A 325 9.17 -14.08 -17.80
CA GLU A 325 9.41 -15.18 -16.86
C GLU A 325 8.48 -15.13 -15.65
N GLY A 326 7.57 -14.16 -15.63
CA GLY A 326 6.54 -13.98 -14.61
C GLY A 326 6.90 -12.98 -13.52
N PRO A 327 6.05 -12.90 -12.49
CA PRO A 327 6.15 -11.87 -11.46
C PRO A 327 7.28 -12.12 -10.46
N THR A 328 7.56 -11.11 -9.63
CA THR A 328 8.45 -11.21 -8.45
C THR A 328 7.82 -10.46 -7.29
N LEU A 329 7.92 -11.02 -6.09
CA LEU A 329 7.58 -10.36 -4.83
C LEU A 329 8.87 -9.88 -4.16
N VAL A 330 8.99 -8.58 -3.94
CA VAL A 330 10.15 -7.98 -3.27
C VAL A 330 9.68 -7.29 -2.00
N GLU A 331 10.20 -7.71 -0.85
CA GLU A 331 10.03 -7.05 0.42
C GLU A 331 11.22 -6.14 0.70
N CYS A 332 10.97 -4.84 0.69
CA CYS A 332 11.92 -3.81 1.06
C CYS A 332 11.66 -3.40 2.50
N GLU A 333 12.53 -3.87 3.41
CA GLU A 333 12.46 -3.50 4.82
C GLU A 333 13.03 -2.10 5.03
N THR A 334 12.26 -1.23 5.66
CA THR A 334 12.55 0.20 5.81
C THR A 334 11.92 0.70 7.10
N TYR A 335 11.94 2.01 7.35
CA TYR A 335 11.31 2.58 8.53
C TYR A 335 10.58 3.88 8.23
N ARG A 336 9.36 4.01 8.77
CA ARG A 336 8.53 5.20 8.61
C ARG A 336 9.02 6.31 9.56
N PHE A 337 9.68 7.35 9.08
CA PHE A 337 10.30 8.36 9.97
C PHE A 337 9.30 9.32 10.64
N ARG A 338 8.06 9.38 10.16
CA ARG A 338 6.99 10.23 10.70
C ARG A 338 5.81 9.38 11.15
N GLY A 339 4.88 9.99 11.88
CA GLY A 339 3.57 9.40 12.17
C GLY A 339 2.86 8.92 10.89
N HIS A 340 1.82 8.10 11.05
CA HIS A 340 1.11 7.54 9.90
C HIS A 340 0.64 8.62 8.93
N SER A 341 0.02 9.66 9.45
CA SER A 341 -0.29 10.89 8.73
C SER A 341 0.23 12.07 9.55
N LEU A 342 0.21 13.27 9.00
CA LEU A 342 0.54 14.48 9.78
C LEU A 342 -0.47 14.79 10.90
N ALA A 343 -1.59 14.08 10.97
CA ALA A 343 -2.55 14.12 12.08
C ALA A 343 -2.30 13.05 13.15
N ASP A 344 -1.43 12.07 12.90
CA ASP A 344 -1.08 11.02 13.86
C ASP A 344 0.04 11.53 14.80
N PRO A 345 -0.19 11.58 16.13
CA PRO A 345 0.79 12.09 17.09
C PRO A 345 1.98 11.15 17.30
N ASP A 346 1.95 9.94 16.73
CA ASP A 346 3.07 8.99 16.74
C ASP A 346 3.43 8.41 18.13
N GLU A 347 2.45 8.37 19.03
CA GLU A 347 2.62 7.96 20.45
C GLU A 347 2.70 6.43 20.64
N LEU A 348 2.45 5.65 19.59
CA LEU A 348 2.29 4.18 19.67
C LEU A 348 3.61 3.42 19.51
N ARG A 349 4.74 4.11 19.38
CA ARG A 349 6.06 3.52 19.18
C ARG A 349 7.13 4.28 19.95
N ASN A 350 8.16 3.54 20.38
CA ASN A 350 9.36 4.16 20.95
C ASN A 350 10.22 4.73 19.80
N PRO A 351 10.74 5.96 19.95
CA PRO A 351 11.50 6.66 18.91
C PRO A 351 12.82 5.97 18.54
#